data_AF-A0A453H5V9-F1
#
_entry.id   AF-A0A453H5V9-F1
#
_cell.length_a   1.000
_cell.length_b   1.000
_cell.length_c   1.000
_cell.angle_alpha   90.00
_cell.angle_beta   90.00
_cell.angle_gamma   90.00
#
_symmetry.space_group_name_H-M   'P 1'
#
loop_
_entity.id
_entity.type
_entity.pdbx_description
1 polymer ?
#
loop_
_entity_poly.entity_id
_entity_poly.type
_entity_poly.pdbx_seq_one_letter_code
_entity_poly.pdbx_strand_id
1 'polypeptide(L)' 'MQDIVKERLPSFTPEQSKLVKGSVDYIGINQYTATYMADQPTPQQPPTSYSSDWHVQYIFQRNGVPIGQ' A
#
# COMPACT_ATOMS: atom_id res chain seq x y z
N MET A 1 -8.00 2.15 3.13
CA MET A 1 -7.58 0.83 3.67
C MET A 1 -8.69 0.14 4.43
N GLN A 2 -9.25 0.72 5.52
CA GLN A 2 -10.33 0.08 6.27
C GLN A 2 -11.50 -0.42 5.39
N ASP A 3 -11.95 0.40 4.42
CA ASP A 3 -13.05 0.01 3.50
C ASP A 3 -12.69 -1.10 2.50
N ILE A 4 -11.40 -1.22 2.17
CA ILE A 4 -10.90 -2.15 1.15
C ILE A 4 -10.61 -3.52 1.77
N VAL A 5 -9.85 -3.53 2.87
CA VAL A 5 -9.34 -4.78 3.48
C VAL A 5 -10.22 -5.31 4.61
N LYS A 6 -11.10 -4.46 5.17
CA LYS A 6 -12.17 -4.82 6.11
C LYS A 6 -11.68 -5.72 7.25
N GLU A 7 -12.26 -6.92 7.39
CA GLU A 7 -12.01 -7.86 8.47
C GLU A 7 -10.56 -8.36 8.53
N ARG A 8 -9.79 -8.23 7.42
CA ARG A 8 -8.36 -8.57 7.40
C ARG A 8 -7.50 -7.53 8.11
N LEU A 9 -8.00 -6.31 8.35
CA LEU A 9 -7.27 -5.28 9.07
C LEU A 9 -7.57 -5.36 10.56
N PRO A 10 -6.59 -5.70 11.41
CA PRO A 10 -6.78 -5.71 12.85
C PRO A 10 -7.14 -4.31 13.35
N SER A 11 -8.04 -4.26 14.33
CA SER A 11 -8.40 -3.02 15.01
C SER A 11 -7.60 -2.87 16.30
N PHE A 12 -7.15 -1.65 16.57
CA PHE A 12 -6.50 -1.32 17.83
C PHE A 12 -7.53 -0.99 18.91
N THR A 13 -7.24 -1.39 20.16
CA THR A 13 -7.95 -0.84 21.32
C THR A 13 -7.54 0.63 21.54
N PRO A 14 -8.31 1.41 22.33
CA PRO A 14 -7.92 2.79 22.66
C PRO A 14 -6.53 2.88 23.32
N GLU A 15 -6.19 1.93 24.18
CA GLU A 15 -4.89 1.87 24.87
C GLU A 15 -3.75 1.61 23.90
N GLN A 16 -3.91 0.64 23.00
CA GLN A 16 -2.93 0.34 21.95
C GLN A 16 -2.73 1.53 21.00
N SER A 17 -3.84 2.20 20.64
CA SER A 17 -3.78 3.39 19.80
C SER A 17 -2.98 4.52 20.46
N LYS A 18 -3.17 4.72 21.78
CA LYS A 18 -2.39 5.70 22.55
C LYS A 18 -0.92 5.34 22.64
N LEU A 19 -0.60 4.05 22.75
CA LEU A 19 0.78 3.57 22.80
C LEU A 19 1.54 3.84 21.48
N VAL A 20 0.91 3.59 20.34
CA VAL A 20 1.55 3.74 19.01
C VAL A 20 1.57 5.19 18.54
N LYS A 21 0.57 5.99 18.90
CA LYS A 21 0.47 7.38 18.45
C LYS A 21 1.61 8.22 19.04
N GLY A 22 2.48 8.72 18.16
CA GLY A 22 3.61 9.57 18.54
C GLY A 22 4.79 8.81 19.12
N SER A 23 4.85 7.48 18.95
CA SER A 23 5.95 6.64 19.45
C SER A 23 7.21 6.66 18.58
N VAL A 24 7.42 7.74 17.80
CA VAL A 24 8.51 7.84 16.82
C VAL A 24 9.22 9.17 16.96
N ASP A 25 10.52 9.13 17.28
CA ASP A 25 11.38 10.31 17.36
C ASP A 25 12.00 10.68 15.99
N TYR A 26 12.30 9.67 15.17
CA TYR A 26 12.86 9.82 13.82
C TYR A 26 12.33 8.75 12.87
N ILE A 27 12.23 9.08 11.57
CA ILE A 27 11.79 8.16 10.52
C ILE A 27 12.94 7.92 9.55
N GLY A 28 13.42 6.68 9.47
CA GLY A 28 14.33 6.24 8.42
C GLY A 28 13.53 5.70 7.23
N ILE A 29 13.83 6.16 6.01
CA ILE A 29 13.15 5.71 4.79
C ILE A 29 14.17 4.96 3.92
N ASN A 30 13.89 3.68 3.67
CA ASN A 30 14.66 2.86 2.74
C ASN A 30 14.04 2.99 1.34
N GLN A 31 14.60 3.87 0.50
CA GLN A 31 14.10 4.13 -0.84
C GLN A 31 15.05 3.61 -1.91
N TYR A 32 14.55 2.74 -2.79
CA TYR A 32 15.35 2.10 -3.84
C TYR A 32 14.81 2.32 -5.24
N THR A 33 13.49 2.48 -5.39
CA THR A 33 12.84 2.53 -6.71
C THR A 33 11.55 3.34 -6.67
N ALA A 34 11.04 3.66 -7.86
CA ALA A 34 9.72 4.22 -8.07
C ALA A 34 9.05 3.46 -9.22
N THR A 35 7.72 3.31 -9.17
CA THR A 35 6.93 2.67 -10.22
C THR A 35 5.82 3.60 -10.71
N TYR A 36 5.44 3.48 -11.98
CA TYR A 36 4.20 4.09 -12.46
C TYR A 36 3.02 3.23 -11.99
N MET A 37 1.91 3.87 -11.68
CA MET A 37 0.66 3.20 -11.31
C MET A 37 -0.49 3.75 -12.15
N ALA A 38 -1.36 2.85 -12.58
CA ALA A 38 -2.60 3.19 -13.25
C ALA A 38 -3.77 2.62 -12.46
N ASP A 39 -4.89 3.36 -12.47
CA ASP A 39 -6.15 2.88 -11.93
C ASP A 39 -6.55 1.58 -12.62
N GLN A 40 -6.97 0.58 -11.84
CA GLN A 40 -7.46 -0.69 -12.36
C GLN A 40 -8.83 -0.96 -11.75
N PRO A 41 -9.85 -1.32 -12.56
CA PRO A 41 -11.17 -1.65 -12.03
C PRO A 41 -11.07 -2.70 -10.92
N THR A 42 -11.85 -2.49 -9.85
CA THR A 42 -11.92 -3.42 -8.72
C THR A 42 -12.18 -4.84 -9.23
N PRO A 43 -11.27 -5.81 -8.94
CA PRO A 43 -11.47 -7.18 -9.34
C PRO A 43 -12.78 -7.72 -8.77
N GLN A 44 -13.50 -8.55 -9.53
CA GLN A 44 -14.73 -9.20 -9.04
C GLN A 44 -14.47 -10.17 -7.88
N GLN A 45 -13.21 -10.59 -7.69
CA GLN A 45 -12.79 -11.49 -6.64
C GLN A 45 -12.13 -10.71 -5.50
N PRO A 46 -12.33 -11.14 -4.24
CA PRO A 46 -11.68 -10.51 -3.10
C PRO A 46 -10.15 -10.56 -3.27
N PRO A 47 -9.42 -9.48 -2.95
CA PRO A 47 -7.98 -9.47 -3.12
C PRO A 47 -7.33 -10.54 -2.23
N THR A 48 -6.47 -11.36 -2.82
CA THR A 48 -5.78 -12.48 -2.15
C THR A 48 -4.39 -12.12 -1.64
N SER A 49 -3.90 -10.91 -1.94
CA SER A 49 -2.58 -10.43 -1.56
C SER A 49 -2.59 -8.93 -1.25
N TYR A 50 -1.57 -8.48 -0.53
CA TYR A 50 -1.38 -7.07 -0.19
C TYR A 50 -1.32 -6.15 -1.43
N SER A 51 -0.63 -6.57 -2.50
CA SER A 51 -0.53 -5.77 -3.72
C SER A 51 -1.87 -5.68 -4.46
N SER A 52 -2.70 -6.71 -4.37
CA SER A 52 -4.05 -6.70 -4.97
C SER A 52 -5.02 -5.79 -4.23
N ASP A 53 -4.78 -5.49 -2.94
CA ASP A 53 -5.61 -4.56 -2.15
C ASP A 53 -5.58 -3.13 -2.69
N TRP A 54 -4.60 -2.79 -3.51
CA TRP A 54 -4.39 -1.42 -3.96
C TRP A 54 -5.29 -1.05 -5.14
N HIS A 55 -5.86 -2.03 -5.84
CA HIS A 55 -6.66 -1.83 -7.06
C HIS A 55 -5.95 -0.97 -8.12
N VAL A 56 -4.64 -1.17 -8.28
CA VAL A 56 -3.83 -0.50 -9.28
C VAL A 56 -3.01 -1.49 -10.07
N GLN A 57 -2.71 -1.13 -11.32
CA GLN A 57 -1.74 -1.83 -12.13
C GLN A 57 -0.34 -1.25 -11.92
N TYR A 58 0.64 -2.11 -11.64
CA TYR A 58 2.05 -1.72 -11.60
C TYR A 58 2.62 -1.64 -13.02
N ILE A 59 3.25 -0.51 -13.33
CA ILE A 59 3.87 -0.25 -14.62
C ILE A 59 5.36 0.04 -14.37
N PHE A 60 6.23 -0.84 -14.88
CA PHE A 60 7.68 -0.76 -14.70
C PHE A 60 8.40 -0.04 -15.83
N GLN A 61 7.69 0.26 -16.92
CA GLN A 61 8.24 0.90 -18.13
C GLN A 61 7.26 1.92 -18.69
N ARG A 62 7.76 3.01 -19.26
CA ARG A 62 6.95 3.99 -19.99
C ARG A 62 7.54 4.18 -21.38
N ASN A 63 6.73 3.97 -22.41
CA ASN A 63 7.16 4.02 -23.82
C ASN A 63 8.37 3.11 -24.13
N GLY A 64 8.44 1.95 -23.48
CA GLY A 64 9.55 0.99 -23.63
C GLY A 64 10.81 1.32 -22.80
N VAL A 65 10.83 2.44 -22.06
CA VAL A 65 11.97 2.81 -21.19
C VAL A 65 11.66 2.38 -19.75
N PRO A 66 12.52 1.57 -19.09
CA PRO A 66 12.41 1.25 -17.68
C PRO A 66 12.53 2.49 -16.79
N ILE A 67 11.87 2.45 -15.64
CA ILE A 67 11.96 3.55 -14.68
C ILE A 67 13.37 3.61 -14.10
N GLY A 68 13.96 4.80 -14.06
CA GLY A 68 15.30 5.04 -13.53
C GLY A 68 16.42 4.90 -14.56
N GLN A 69 16.11 4.76 -15.85
CA GLN A 69 17.05 4.86 -16.97
C GLN A 69 16.91 6.18 -17.73
#